data_AF-A0A0L6WV11-F1
#
_entry.id   AF-A0A0L6WV11-F1
#
_cell.length_a   1.000
_cell.length_b   1.000
_cell.length_c   1.000
_cell.angle_alpha   90.00
_cell.angle_beta   90.00
_cell.angle_gamma   90.00
#
_symmetry.space_group_name_H-M   'P 1'
#
loop_
_entity.id
_entity.type
_entity.pdbx_description
1 polymer ?
#
loop_
_entity_poly.entity_id
_entity_poly.type
_entity_poly.pdbx_seq_one_letter_code
_entity_poly.pdbx_strand_id
1 'polypeptide(L)'
;MVDQLKFLRTCGTTLTDAEIFAAENHFQANKISPSDLLASTSKAIVNVIFHVVSENKTVSGGDVSDSDIAAQINVLNKAYSLSGITFVLKQTTRTVNQTWFNLVGPGNAQQMEMKTALRQGGAADLNVYTVGFHTTQGLLGYATFPSSYSGKPIDDGVVVNSRTLPGGRETNYNLGQAIGHWVGLFHTFQNGCDGKGDYVDDTPSEAEPAFGCPEGRDTCPSDGKDPIHNYMDYTYDTCMTEFTNGQVKRIGEQMATYRNHRVSKLMFTSLNSMLLLGSLFAFRETAANLRGSSLERRKCGSMPSKAQVLAAETHFQAHRLTPEASFGGTSTMINVHFHHILADRSKDPKVGYISKNQTEDQMRVLNRAYTNAGINFTLVNTTYTVDKDWFSEVGPGNSFQNAMKRSLRSGGAADLNVYTVGFEKGDDGPGLLGYATFPSSYARNKIDDGVVILHSTLPGGTTDKFNLGHTLTHETGHWVGLYHTFQDGCSGKGDYVDDTPPEKTAAYGCPSGRDTCPGDGPDPIHNFMDYSDDACMTSFTLGQIDRMRSQMLTYRNVTLPRLL
;
A
#
# COMPACT_ATOMS: atom_id res chain seq x y z
N MET A 1 -9.05 22.19 -44.31
CA MET A 1 -8.09 22.41 -43.20
C MET A 1 -8.43 21.37 -42.15
N VAL A 2 -7.61 20.33 -42.06
CA VAL A 2 -7.75 19.28 -41.05
C VAL A 2 -7.26 19.90 -39.75
N ASP A 3 -8.20 20.16 -38.84
CA ASP A 3 -7.89 20.74 -37.55
C ASP A 3 -7.01 19.76 -36.78
N GLN A 4 -5.88 20.27 -36.28
CA GLN A 4 -4.89 19.50 -35.55
C GLN A 4 -5.55 18.93 -34.29
N LEU A 5 -5.69 17.60 -34.23
CA LEU A 5 -5.81 16.90 -32.94
C LEU A 5 -4.57 17.28 -32.11
N LYS A 6 -4.71 18.28 -31.23
CA LYS A 6 -3.73 18.57 -30.20
C LYS A 6 -3.75 17.37 -29.25
N PHE A 7 -2.77 16.50 -29.39
CA PHE A 7 -2.57 15.40 -28.46
C PHE A 7 -2.31 15.97 -27.07
N LEU A 8 -3.06 15.47 -26.08
CA LEU A 8 -2.93 15.88 -24.68
C LEU A 8 -1.58 15.39 -24.11
N ARG A 9 -1.05 16.12 -23.13
CA ARG A 9 0.17 15.75 -22.41
C ARG A 9 0.00 14.37 -21.76
N THR A 10 1.06 13.57 -21.81
CA THR A 10 1.16 12.32 -21.05
C THR A 10 2.50 12.23 -20.32
N CYS A 11 2.49 11.58 -19.15
CA CYS A 11 3.68 11.14 -18.43
C CYS A 11 3.81 9.62 -18.58
N GLY A 12 5.01 9.13 -18.87
CA GLY A 12 5.29 7.70 -18.99
C GLY A 12 5.60 7.02 -17.66
N THR A 13 5.47 7.75 -16.54
CA THR A 13 5.56 7.18 -15.19
C THR A 13 4.18 6.66 -14.80
N THR A 14 3.91 5.42 -15.18
CA THR A 14 2.69 4.71 -14.81
C THR A 14 3.01 3.65 -13.79
N LEU A 15 2.32 3.67 -12.65
CA LEU A 15 2.31 2.58 -11.69
C LEU A 15 0.90 2.02 -11.62
N THR A 16 0.80 0.71 -11.48
CA THR A 16 -0.45 0.06 -11.08
C THR A 16 -0.74 0.36 -9.61
N ASP A 17 -2.01 0.28 -9.19
CA ASP A 17 -2.40 0.45 -7.79
C ASP A 17 -1.61 -0.48 -6.85
N ALA A 18 -1.27 -1.68 -7.32
CA ALA A 18 -0.45 -2.63 -6.59
C ALA A 18 1.00 -2.14 -6.40
N GLU A 19 1.59 -1.52 -7.42
CA GLU A 19 2.94 -0.96 -7.34
C GLU A 19 2.98 0.32 -6.49
N ILE A 20 1.94 1.15 -6.55
CA ILE A 20 1.78 2.32 -5.67
C ILE A 20 1.70 1.86 -4.22
N PHE A 21 0.81 0.91 -3.94
CA PHE A 21 0.66 0.34 -2.61
C PHE A 21 1.96 -0.31 -2.10
N ALA A 22 2.67 -1.05 -2.95
CA ALA A 22 3.97 -1.63 -2.59
C ALA A 22 5.03 -0.56 -2.31
N ALA A 23 5.11 0.48 -3.15
CA ALA A 23 6.03 1.60 -2.96
C ALA A 23 5.73 2.37 -1.67
N GLU A 24 4.46 2.61 -1.35
CA GLU A 24 4.06 3.29 -0.11
C GLU A 24 4.33 2.46 1.13
N ASN A 25 4.04 1.17 1.10
CA ASN A 25 4.38 0.29 2.22
C ASN A 25 5.89 0.27 2.46
N HIS A 26 6.68 0.11 1.39
CA HIS A 26 8.14 0.16 1.49
C HIS A 26 8.63 1.52 1.99
N PHE A 27 7.95 2.61 1.65
CA PHE A 27 8.28 3.94 2.15
C PHE A 27 7.97 4.09 3.62
N GLN A 28 6.76 3.80 4.09
CA GLN A 28 6.43 3.89 5.50
C GLN A 28 7.31 2.97 6.36
N ALA A 29 7.67 1.79 5.83
CA ALA A 29 8.58 0.83 6.45
C ALA A 29 10.00 1.34 6.68
N ASN A 30 10.54 2.09 5.71
CA ASN A 30 11.95 2.48 5.70
C ASN A 30 12.15 3.96 5.99
N LYS A 31 11.06 4.72 6.11
CA LYS A 31 11.09 6.17 6.25
C LYS A 31 11.91 6.56 7.46
N ILE A 32 12.94 7.37 7.22
CA ILE A 32 13.79 7.89 8.28
C ILE A 32 12.97 8.85 9.17
N SER A 33 12.99 8.61 10.47
CA SER A 33 12.18 9.35 11.43
C SER A 33 12.57 10.83 11.53
N PRO A 34 11.63 11.76 11.81
CA PRO A 34 11.92 13.18 11.98
C PRO A 34 12.93 13.54 13.08
N SER A 35 13.20 12.63 14.02
CA SER A 35 14.28 12.74 15.02
C SER A 35 15.67 12.58 14.42
N ASP A 36 15.81 11.77 13.37
CA ASP A 36 17.10 11.47 12.72
C ASP A 36 17.46 12.48 11.62
N LEU A 37 16.47 13.25 11.15
CA LEU A 37 16.63 14.39 10.22
C LEU A 37 17.25 15.63 10.90
N LEU A 38 17.28 15.69 12.23
CA LEU A 38 17.76 16.85 13.01
C LEU A 38 19.29 17.10 12.92
N ALA A 39 20.04 16.23 12.27
CA ALA A 39 21.51 16.25 12.26
C ALA A 39 22.15 17.13 11.16
N SER A 40 21.38 17.79 10.28
CA SER A 40 21.94 18.56 9.15
C SER A 40 21.43 20.01 9.10
N THR A 41 22.35 20.96 9.20
CA THR A 41 22.10 22.40 8.97
C THR A 41 22.38 22.83 7.53
N SER A 42 22.78 21.91 6.64
CA SER A 42 23.09 22.20 5.23
C SER A 42 21.95 21.78 4.29
N LYS A 43 21.68 22.62 3.27
CA LYS A 43 20.80 22.24 2.15
C LYS A 43 21.29 20.94 1.50
N ALA A 44 20.38 20.03 1.20
CA ALA A 44 20.72 18.77 0.53
C ALA A 44 21.09 19.06 -0.93
N ILE A 45 22.31 18.69 -1.34
CA ILE A 45 22.79 18.93 -2.70
C ILE A 45 22.54 17.68 -3.53
N VAL A 46 21.70 17.80 -4.55
CA VAL A 46 21.52 16.77 -5.59
C VAL A 46 22.43 17.11 -6.76
N ASN A 47 23.43 16.28 -7.00
CA ASN A 47 24.26 16.40 -8.19
C ASN A 47 23.44 15.99 -9.41
N VAL A 48 23.50 16.80 -10.47
CA VAL A 48 22.81 16.52 -11.74
C VAL A 48 23.85 16.19 -12.80
N ILE A 49 23.70 15.01 -13.42
CA ILE A 49 24.39 14.63 -14.64
C ILE A 49 23.38 14.70 -15.78
N PHE A 50 23.66 15.55 -16.76
CA PHE A 50 22.75 15.86 -17.84
C PHE A 50 23.24 15.21 -19.14
N HIS A 51 22.51 14.20 -19.61
CA HIS A 51 22.81 13.45 -20.82
C HIS A 51 21.98 13.98 -21.98
N VAL A 52 22.61 14.76 -22.84
CA VAL A 52 22.02 15.18 -24.11
C VAL A 52 22.15 14.05 -25.12
N VAL A 53 21.07 13.34 -25.38
CA VAL A 53 20.99 12.40 -26.51
C VAL A 53 20.28 13.11 -27.66
N SER A 54 20.90 13.09 -28.83
CA SER A 54 20.38 13.77 -30.02
C SER A 54 20.49 12.89 -31.26
N GLU A 55 19.63 13.15 -32.25
CA GLU A 55 19.74 12.51 -33.57
C GLU A 55 20.94 13.05 -34.35
N ASN A 56 21.24 14.33 -34.18
CA ASN A 56 22.37 15.02 -34.81
C ASN A 56 22.74 16.26 -33.98
N LYS A 57 23.70 17.07 -34.44
CA LYS A 57 24.20 18.26 -33.73
C LYS A 57 23.38 19.53 -34.01
N THR A 58 22.09 19.39 -34.32
CA THR A 58 21.20 20.53 -34.56
C THR A 58 20.15 20.60 -33.47
N VAL A 59 19.68 21.82 -33.18
CA VAL A 59 18.57 22.05 -32.22
C VAL A 59 17.32 21.26 -32.63
N SER A 60 17.01 21.20 -33.94
CA SER A 60 15.90 20.41 -34.45
C SER A 60 16.04 18.90 -34.23
N GLY A 61 17.27 18.41 -34.20
CA GLY A 61 17.63 17.01 -33.91
C GLY A 61 17.84 16.73 -32.42
N GLY A 62 17.44 17.63 -31.53
CA GLY A 62 17.48 17.43 -30.08
C GLY A 62 18.78 17.83 -29.40
N ASP A 63 19.70 18.50 -30.09
CA ASP A 63 20.91 19.05 -29.46
C ASP A 63 20.54 20.32 -28.67
N VAL A 64 20.40 20.18 -27.36
CA VAL A 64 19.99 21.26 -26.44
C VAL A 64 21.20 22.07 -26.00
N SER A 65 21.08 23.40 -25.88
CA SER A 65 22.22 24.24 -25.54
C SER A 65 22.57 24.17 -24.04
N ASP A 66 23.82 24.49 -23.68
CA ASP A 66 24.21 24.55 -22.27
C ASP A 66 23.41 25.64 -21.51
N SER A 67 22.96 26.70 -22.20
CA SER A 67 22.06 27.71 -21.61
C SER A 67 20.68 27.15 -21.29
N ASP A 68 20.12 26.29 -22.13
CA ASP A 68 18.82 25.65 -21.87
C ASP A 68 18.92 24.69 -20.68
N ILE A 69 20.03 23.94 -20.59
CA ILE A 69 20.33 23.08 -19.45
C ILE A 69 20.47 23.91 -18.17
N ALA A 70 21.24 25.01 -18.20
CA ALA A 70 21.39 25.90 -17.05
C ALA A 70 20.04 26.51 -16.63
N ALA A 71 19.20 26.90 -17.59
CA ALA A 71 17.86 27.39 -17.32
C ALA A 71 16.98 26.31 -16.67
N GLN A 72 17.05 25.05 -17.12
CA GLN A 72 16.33 23.94 -16.50
C GLN A 72 16.78 23.71 -15.05
N ILE A 73 18.07 23.81 -14.77
CA ILE A 73 18.59 23.70 -13.39
C ILE A 73 18.05 24.86 -12.52
N ASN A 74 17.93 26.07 -13.07
CA ASN A 74 17.30 27.19 -12.37
C ASN A 74 15.81 26.94 -12.09
N VAL A 75 15.08 26.35 -13.05
CA VAL A 75 13.66 25.96 -12.87
C VAL A 75 13.51 24.95 -11.74
N LEU A 76 14.36 23.91 -11.69
CA LEU A 76 14.37 22.96 -10.58
C LEU A 76 14.66 23.65 -9.24
N ASN A 77 15.70 24.48 -9.17
CA ASN A 77 16.03 25.19 -7.93
C ASN A 77 14.95 26.17 -7.47
N LYS A 78 14.18 26.74 -8.40
CA LYS A 78 13.00 27.57 -8.08
C LYS A 78 11.86 26.71 -7.51
N ALA A 79 11.47 25.65 -8.21
CA ALA A 79 10.36 24.77 -7.82
C ALA A 79 10.60 24.09 -6.46
N TYR A 80 11.84 23.68 -6.18
CA TYR A 80 12.23 22.98 -4.94
C TYR A 80 12.79 23.91 -3.86
N SER A 81 12.66 25.23 -4.01
CA SER A 81 13.24 26.20 -3.06
C SER A 81 12.76 26.01 -1.62
N LEU A 82 11.53 25.52 -1.42
CA LEU A 82 10.95 25.22 -0.11
C LEU A 82 11.32 23.84 0.46
N SER A 83 11.81 22.90 -0.35
CA SER A 83 12.15 21.55 0.11
C SER A 83 13.53 21.41 0.75
N GLY A 84 14.34 22.48 0.70
CA GLY A 84 15.72 22.43 1.19
C GLY A 84 16.67 21.62 0.30
N ILE A 85 16.21 21.20 -0.88
CA ILE A 85 17.03 20.55 -1.92
C ILE A 85 17.61 21.63 -2.84
N THR A 86 18.84 21.43 -3.29
CA THR A 86 19.48 22.26 -4.31
C THR A 86 20.10 21.36 -5.37
N PHE A 87 19.74 21.60 -6.63
CA PHE A 87 20.26 20.89 -7.78
C PHE A 87 21.50 21.59 -8.30
N VAL A 88 22.60 20.85 -8.42
CA VAL A 88 23.87 21.35 -8.93
C VAL A 88 24.28 20.54 -10.14
N LEU A 89 24.32 21.17 -11.31
CA LEU A 89 24.86 20.57 -12.52
C LEU A 89 26.34 20.23 -12.31
N LYS A 90 26.68 18.94 -12.39
CA LYS A 90 28.06 18.46 -12.29
C LYS A 90 28.68 18.22 -13.65
N GLN A 91 27.89 17.70 -14.59
CA GLN A 91 28.40 17.32 -15.88
C GLN A 91 27.28 17.33 -16.92
N THR A 92 27.64 17.74 -18.13
CA THR A 92 26.85 17.52 -19.34
C THR A 92 27.60 16.53 -20.22
N THR A 93 26.93 15.46 -20.66
CA THR A 93 27.44 14.58 -21.72
C THR A 93 26.61 14.76 -22.97
N ARG A 94 27.22 14.64 -24.15
CA ARG A 94 26.52 14.76 -25.43
C ARG A 94 26.76 13.51 -26.27
N THR A 95 25.68 12.86 -26.69
CA THR A 95 25.71 11.62 -27.46
C THR A 95 24.81 11.74 -28.68
N VAL A 96 25.42 11.66 -29.87
CA VAL A 96 24.66 11.57 -31.13
C VAL A 96 24.32 10.11 -31.37
N ASN A 97 23.06 9.73 -31.11
CA ASN A 97 22.54 8.39 -31.34
C ASN A 97 21.07 8.49 -31.77
N GLN A 98 20.86 8.42 -33.10
CA GLN A 98 19.55 8.51 -33.71
C GLN A 98 18.57 7.44 -33.21
N THR A 99 19.05 6.22 -32.99
CA THR A 99 18.23 5.11 -32.48
C THR A 99 17.70 5.43 -31.09
N TRP A 100 18.56 5.86 -30.17
CA TRP A 100 18.12 6.21 -28.82
C TRP A 100 17.20 7.43 -28.83
N PHE A 101 17.57 8.48 -29.58
CA PHE A 101 16.77 9.70 -29.66
C PHE A 101 15.34 9.44 -30.16
N ASN A 102 15.19 8.57 -31.16
CA ASN A 102 13.92 8.30 -31.82
C ASN A 102 13.09 7.22 -31.13
N LEU A 103 13.73 6.20 -30.56
CA LEU A 103 13.05 4.96 -30.14
C LEU A 103 13.04 4.72 -28.63
N VAL A 104 13.74 5.50 -27.80
CA VAL A 104 13.65 5.34 -26.34
C VAL A 104 12.22 5.61 -25.85
N GLY A 105 11.73 4.72 -25.00
CA GLY A 105 10.45 4.82 -24.31
C GLY A 105 10.44 3.99 -23.02
N PRO A 106 9.42 4.17 -22.16
CA PRO A 106 9.36 3.50 -20.86
C PRO A 106 9.51 1.98 -20.97
N GLY A 107 10.52 1.44 -20.28
CA GLY A 107 10.72 -0.01 -20.13
C GLY A 107 11.19 -0.77 -21.38
N ASN A 108 11.52 -0.07 -22.48
CA ASN A 108 11.97 -0.74 -23.70
C ASN A 108 13.49 -1.00 -23.73
N ALA A 109 13.93 -1.80 -24.71
CA ALA A 109 15.34 -2.18 -24.84
C ALA A 109 16.27 -0.98 -25.05
N GLN A 110 15.83 0.04 -25.79
CA GLN A 110 16.62 1.23 -26.07
C GLN A 110 16.84 2.09 -24.81
N GLN A 111 15.86 2.18 -23.92
CA GLN A 111 16.05 2.80 -22.61
C GLN A 111 17.15 2.07 -21.84
N MET A 112 17.05 0.74 -21.75
CA MET A 112 18.00 -0.06 -20.99
C MET A 112 19.41 0.08 -21.55
N GLU A 113 19.57 0.04 -22.88
CA GLU A 113 20.85 0.25 -23.55
C GLU A 113 21.43 1.65 -23.25
N MET A 114 20.62 2.70 -23.43
CA MET A 114 21.02 4.09 -23.18
C MET A 114 21.43 4.31 -21.72
N LYS A 115 20.61 3.87 -20.76
CA LYS A 115 20.89 4.06 -19.32
C LYS A 115 22.08 3.23 -18.87
N THR A 116 22.24 2.00 -19.36
CA THR A 116 23.43 1.17 -19.10
C THR A 116 24.70 1.84 -19.59
N ALA A 117 24.66 2.49 -20.76
CA ALA A 117 25.83 3.14 -21.35
C ALA A 117 26.17 4.49 -20.69
N LEU A 118 25.17 5.25 -20.25
CA LEU A 118 25.35 6.66 -19.90
C LEU A 118 25.24 6.96 -18.41
N ARG A 119 24.48 6.19 -17.63
CA ARG A 119 24.23 6.47 -16.20
C ARG A 119 25.54 6.63 -15.42
N GLN A 120 25.59 7.67 -14.60
CA GLN A 120 26.72 7.98 -13.73
C GLN A 120 26.28 8.22 -12.28
N GLY A 121 27.15 7.93 -11.33
CA GLY A 121 26.88 8.15 -9.91
C GLY A 121 25.98 7.09 -9.26
N GLY A 122 25.59 7.37 -8.02
CA GLY A 122 24.84 6.46 -7.16
C GLY A 122 23.37 6.88 -6.98
N ALA A 123 22.76 6.43 -5.88
CA ALA A 123 21.38 6.74 -5.55
C ALA A 123 21.17 8.25 -5.39
N ALA A 124 22.15 8.96 -4.84
CA ALA A 124 22.08 10.39 -4.54
C ALA A 124 22.19 11.31 -5.76
N ASP A 125 22.62 10.80 -6.92
CA ASP A 125 22.90 11.58 -8.12
C ASP A 125 21.76 11.45 -9.14
N LEU A 126 21.24 12.60 -9.58
CA LEU A 126 20.19 12.66 -10.58
C LEU A 126 20.79 12.59 -11.99
N ASN A 127 20.40 11.57 -12.74
CA ASN A 127 20.68 11.47 -14.17
C ASN A 127 19.46 11.94 -14.96
N VAL A 128 19.63 12.95 -15.81
CA VAL A 128 18.58 13.47 -16.72
C VAL A 128 18.98 13.17 -18.15
N TYR A 129 18.09 12.56 -18.94
CA TYR A 129 18.33 12.20 -20.34
C TYR A 129 17.35 12.96 -21.25
N THR A 130 17.84 13.64 -22.28
CA THR A 130 16.96 14.25 -23.29
C THR A 130 16.80 13.33 -24.50
N VAL A 131 15.58 13.13 -24.98
CA VAL A 131 15.27 12.38 -26.22
C VAL A 131 14.16 13.07 -27.03
N GLY A 132 13.70 12.47 -28.14
CA GLY A 132 12.69 13.06 -29.04
C GLY A 132 11.26 12.55 -28.85
N PHE A 133 11.09 11.35 -28.29
CA PHE A 133 9.81 10.62 -28.15
C PHE A 133 8.98 10.57 -29.44
N HIS A 134 9.59 10.12 -30.53
CA HIS A 134 8.91 10.04 -31.84
C HIS A 134 7.91 8.89 -31.95
N THR A 135 8.00 7.89 -31.08
CA THR A 135 7.18 6.67 -31.10
C THR A 135 5.93 6.76 -30.22
N THR A 136 5.87 7.70 -29.28
CA THR A 136 4.75 7.86 -28.34
C THR A 136 4.23 9.29 -28.39
N GLN A 137 3.05 9.48 -28.98
CA GLN A 137 2.43 10.80 -29.09
C GLN A 137 2.05 11.36 -27.71
N GLY A 138 2.27 12.65 -27.49
CA GLY A 138 1.94 13.34 -26.23
C GLY A 138 2.90 13.10 -25.06
N LEU A 139 3.83 12.14 -25.16
CA LEU A 139 4.77 11.83 -24.09
C LEU A 139 5.81 12.95 -23.93
N LEU A 140 5.82 13.55 -22.74
CA LEU A 140 6.75 14.65 -22.42
C LEU A 140 7.93 14.19 -21.56
N GLY A 141 7.76 13.11 -20.81
CA GLY A 141 8.80 12.58 -19.94
C GLY A 141 8.33 11.40 -19.11
N TYR A 142 9.29 10.78 -18.44
CA TYR A 142 9.06 9.77 -17.41
C TYR A 142 10.26 9.68 -16.48
N ALA A 143 10.03 9.15 -15.30
CA ALA A 143 10.98 8.98 -14.22
C ALA A 143 10.73 7.67 -13.46
N THR A 144 11.76 7.20 -12.78
CA THR A 144 11.67 6.12 -11.78
C THR A 144 11.37 6.68 -10.40
N PHE A 145 10.68 5.90 -9.56
CA PHE A 145 10.48 6.25 -8.14
C PHE A 145 11.72 5.91 -7.28
N PRO A 146 11.98 6.64 -6.18
CA PRO A 146 13.03 6.34 -5.23
C PRO A 146 13.08 4.89 -4.77
N SER A 147 11.91 4.31 -4.48
CA SER A 147 11.76 2.94 -3.98
C SER A 147 12.25 1.87 -4.96
N SER A 148 12.26 2.14 -6.27
CA SER A 148 12.73 1.18 -7.27
C SER A 148 14.26 1.09 -7.38
N TYR A 149 15.00 2.01 -6.78
CA TYR A 149 16.44 2.12 -6.96
C TYR A 149 17.19 0.85 -6.54
N SER A 150 16.85 0.26 -5.40
CA SER A 150 17.54 -0.91 -4.86
C SER A 150 17.45 -2.12 -5.79
N GLY A 151 16.29 -2.33 -6.42
CA GLY A 151 16.06 -3.43 -7.36
C GLY A 151 16.52 -3.15 -8.78
N LYS A 152 16.50 -1.88 -9.22
CA LYS A 152 16.79 -1.48 -10.60
C LYS A 152 17.67 -0.22 -10.67
N PRO A 153 18.90 -0.24 -10.13
CA PRO A 153 19.74 0.96 -10.03
C PRO A 153 20.11 1.53 -11.41
N ILE A 154 20.24 0.70 -12.44
CA ILE A 154 20.53 1.15 -13.81
C ILE A 154 19.37 1.92 -14.43
N ASP A 155 18.12 1.55 -14.11
CA ASP A 155 16.95 2.23 -14.65
C ASP A 155 16.73 3.61 -14.03
N ASP A 156 17.40 3.93 -12.92
CA ASP A 156 17.11 5.12 -12.16
C ASP A 156 17.48 6.43 -12.89
N GLY A 157 16.57 7.41 -12.86
CA GLY A 157 16.73 8.74 -13.44
C GLY A 157 15.49 9.24 -14.17
N VAL A 158 15.61 10.40 -14.83
CA VAL A 158 14.52 11.08 -15.54
C VAL A 158 14.83 11.16 -17.03
N VAL A 159 13.89 10.77 -17.89
CA VAL A 159 14.00 10.93 -19.34
C VAL A 159 12.96 11.96 -19.78
N VAL A 160 13.40 13.03 -20.44
CA VAL A 160 12.54 14.14 -20.86
C VAL A 160 12.61 14.37 -22.36
N ASN A 161 11.52 14.88 -22.93
CA ASN A 161 11.51 15.35 -24.30
C ASN A 161 12.39 16.61 -24.39
N SER A 162 13.41 16.59 -25.24
CA SER A 162 14.32 17.73 -25.48
C SER A 162 13.59 19.05 -25.76
N ARG A 163 12.38 18.99 -26.32
CA ARG A 163 11.57 20.16 -26.65
C ARG A 163 10.91 20.84 -25.45
N THR A 164 10.94 20.22 -24.27
CA THR A 164 10.26 20.70 -23.06
C THR A 164 11.14 21.50 -22.11
N LEU A 165 12.45 21.56 -22.38
CA LEU A 165 13.36 22.42 -21.63
C LEU A 165 13.00 23.90 -21.81
N PRO A 166 13.40 24.79 -20.88
CA PRO A 166 13.22 26.22 -21.05
C PRO A 166 13.77 26.71 -22.39
N GLY A 167 12.93 27.41 -23.16
CA GLY A 167 13.30 27.88 -24.51
C GLY A 167 13.08 26.84 -25.62
N GLY A 168 12.57 25.66 -25.27
CA GLY A 168 12.20 24.60 -26.21
C GLY A 168 10.95 24.94 -27.04
N ARG A 169 10.59 24.02 -27.94
CA ARG A 169 9.51 24.21 -28.93
C ARG A 169 8.21 23.49 -28.60
N GLU A 170 8.11 22.81 -27.45
CA GLU A 170 6.88 22.15 -27.05
C GLU A 170 5.87 23.19 -26.55
N THR A 171 4.81 23.43 -27.32
CA THR A 171 3.86 24.49 -27.01
C THR A 171 3.19 24.23 -25.65
N ASN A 172 3.19 25.26 -24.78
CA ASN A 172 2.68 25.24 -23.40
C ASN A 172 3.47 24.38 -22.39
N TYR A 173 4.49 23.64 -22.83
CA TYR A 173 5.29 22.74 -21.98
C TYR A 173 6.80 22.93 -22.20
N ASN A 174 7.24 24.17 -22.41
CA ASN A 174 8.61 24.55 -22.74
C ASN A 174 9.23 25.54 -21.73
N LEU A 175 8.73 25.56 -20.49
CA LEU A 175 9.32 26.33 -19.38
C LEU A 175 10.10 25.42 -18.41
N GLY A 176 10.26 24.14 -18.77
CA GLY A 176 11.01 23.15 -18.00
C GLY A 176 10.11 22.32 -17.08
N GLN A 177 10.55 21.08 -16.81
CA GLN A 177 9.78 20.12 -16.01
C GLN A 177 10.30 20.03 -14.57
N ALA A 178 9.39 19.79 -13.63
CA ALA A 178 9.72 19.30 -12.28
C ALA A 178 9.93 17.78 -12.32
N ILE A 179 10.75 17.24 -11.41
CA ILE A 179 11.13 15.82 -11.37
C ILE A 179 10.40 15.05 -10.27
N GLY A 180 9.15 15.41 -10.00
CA GLY A 180 8.41 15.00 -8.80
C GLY A 180 8.40 13.50 -8.50
N HIS A 181 8.26 12.64 -9.52
CA HIS A 181 8.29 11.20 -9.31
C HIS A 181 9.65 10.67 -8.85
N TRP A 182 10.77 11.25 -9.35
CA TRP A 182 12.12 10.85 -8.93
C TRP A 182 12.40 11.19 -7.46
N VAL A 183 11.69 12.18 -6.91
CA VAL A 183 11.71 12.55 -5.49
C VAL A 183 10.51 11.98 -4.70
N GLY A 184 9.72 11.08 -5.30
CA GLY A 184 8.72 10.26 -4.61
C GLY A 184 7.30 10.82 -4.55
N LEU A 185 6.93 11.78 -5.40
CA LEU A 185 5.56 12.30 -5.53
C LEU A 185 4.76 11.54 -6.59
N PHE A 186 3.49 11.26 -6.31
CA PHE A 186 2.53 10.79 -7.31
C PHE A 186 1.87 11.98 -8.03
N HIS A 187 1.10 11.68 -9.08
CA HIS A 187 0.24 12.69 -9.70
C HIS A 187 -0.87 13.11 -8.74
N THR A 188 -1.38 14.35 -8.83
CA THR A 188 -2.47 14.86 -7.97
C THR A 188 -3.77 14.07 -8.12
N PHE A 189 -4.04 13.62 -9.34
CA PHE A 189 -5.19 12.76 -9.70
C PHE A 189 -4.94 11.27 -9.43
N GLN A 190 -3.88 10.90 -8.71
CA GLN A 190 -3.60 9.52 -8.40
C GLN A 190 -4.73 8.93 -7.55
N ASN A 191 -5.20 7.73 -7.89
CA ASN A 191 -6.29 7.02 -7.19
C ASN A 191 -7.67 7.73 -7.20
N GLY A 192 -7.84 8.83 -7.94
CA GLY A 192 -9.13 9.52 -8.09
C GLY A 192 -9.71 10.04 -6.76
N CYS A 193 -11.03 10.29 -6.75
CA CYS A 193 -11.72 10.89 -5.59
C CYS A 193 -11.94 9.93 -4.41
N ASP A 194 -12.04 8.63 -4.66
CA ASP A 194 -12.48 7.65 -3.65
C ASP A 194 -11.28 6.90 -2.99
N GLY A 195 -10.05 7.33 -3.29
CA GLY A 195 -8.79 6.72 -2.84
C GLY A 195 -7.99 7.56 -1.84
N LYS A 196 -6.70 7.24 -1.67
CA LYS A 196 -5.75 8.04 -0.85
C LYS A 196 -5.15 9.23 -1.63
N GLY A 197 -5.77 9.63 -2.74
CA GLY A 197 -5.20 10.64 -3.64
C GLY A 197 -3.75 10.32 -4.03
N ASP A 198 -2.90 11.35 -3.98
CA ASP A 198 -1.46 11.29 -4.18
C ASP A 198 -0.65 10.92 -2.92
N TYR A 199 -1.32 10.41 -1.87
CA TYR A 199 -0.73 10.14 -0.55
C TYR A 199 -0.11 11.37 0.13
N VAL A 200 -0.68 12.55 -0.15
CA VAL A 200 -0.37 13.79 0.54
C VAL A 200 -1.67 14.48 0.99
N ASP A 201 -1.87 14.54 2.30
CA ASP A 201 -3.13 14.99 2.91
C ASP A 201 -3.58 16.42 2.54
N ASP A 202 -2.64 17.31 2.20
CA ASP A 202 -2.95 18.71 1.83
C ASP A 202 -3.01 18.96 0.32
N THR A 203 -2.95 17.90 -0.49
CA THR A 203 -3.28 17.95 -1.91
C THR A 203 -4.74 17.51 -2.08
N PRO A 204 -5.66 18.39 -2.51
CA PRO A 204 -7.01 17.98 -2.86
C PRO A 204 -7.01 16.87 -3.91
N SER A 205 -7.80 15.82 -3.69
CA SER A 205 -7.96 14.73 -4.65
C SER A 205 -8.60 15.26 -5.94
N GLU A 206 -8.26 14.63 -7.06
CA GLU A 206 -8.73 15.00 -8.38
C GLU A 206 -9.10 13.72 -9.15
N ALA A 207 -10.23 13.70 -9.85
CA ALA A 207 -10.73 12.48 -10.50
C ALA A 207 -9.87 12.06 -11.70
N GLU A 208 -9.35 13.03 -12.44
CA GLU A 208 -8.65 12.85 -13.71
C GLU A 208 -7.76 14.09 -13.98
N PRO A 209 -6.67 13.99 -14.74
CA PRO A 209 -5.75 15.11 -14.97
C PRO A 209 -6.41 16.36 -15.55
N ALA A 210 -5.98 17.53 -15.10
CA ALA A 210 -6.34 18.80 -15.70
C ALA A 210 -5.46 19.12 -16.92
N PHE A 211 -6.04 19.79 -17.92
CA PHE A 211 -5.31 20.29 -19.09
C PHE A 211 -5.61 21.77 -19.31
N GLY A 212 -4.63 22.49 -19.83
CA GLY A 212 -4.72 23.95 -19.94
C GLY A 212 -4.50 24.61 -18.59
N CYS A 213 -5.26 25.68 -18.30
CA CYS A 213 -5.31 26.34 -16.99
C CYS A 213 -6.78 26.50 -16.57
N PRO A 214 -7.45 25.40 -16.16
CA PRO A 214 -8.91 25.38 -15.96
C PRO A 214 -9.27 25.95 -14.59
N GLU A 215 -9.27 27.29 -14.48
CA GLU A 215 -9.60 28.00 -13.25
C GLU A 215 -10.93 27.56 -12.63
N GLY A 216 -10.89 27.21 -11.34
CA GLY A 216 -12.06 26.82 -10.57
C GLY A 216 -12.58 25.40 -10.82
N ARG A 217 -11.82 24.56 -11.53
CA ARG A 217 -12.15 23.14 -11.68
C ARG A 217 -12.16 22.43 -10.33
N ASP A 218 -13.13 21.55 -10.15
CA ASP A 218 -13.41 20.80 -8.93
C ASP A 218 -14.12 19.52 -9.33
N THR A 219 -13.35 18.44 -9.42
CA THR A 219 -13.83 17.11 -9.81
C THR A 219 -14.13 16.22 -8.61
N CYS A 220 -13.56 16.53 -7.44
CA CYS A 220 -13.79 15.84 -6.17
C CYS A 220 -14.26 16.84 -5.09
N PRO A 221 -15.54 17.26 -5.08
CA PRO A 221 -16.01 18.39 -4.25
C PRO A 221 -15.88 18.22 -2.74
N SER A 222 -15.69 17.00 -2.24
CA SER A 222 -15.47 16.73 -0.81
C SER A 222 -14.09 17.18 -0.31
N ASP A 223 -13.10 17.26 -1.21
CA ASP A 223 -11.69 17.39 -0.85
C ASP A 223 -11.11 18.78 -1.16
N GLY A 224 -11.89 19.62 -1.85
CA GLY A 224 -11.51 20.96 -2.29
C GLY A 224 -11.36 21.05 -3.80
N LYS A 225 -11.06 22.25 -4.30
CA LYS A 225 -10.84 22.46 -5.74
C LYS A 225 -9.62 21.69 -6.22
N ASP A 226 -9.67 21.25 -7.48
CA ASP A 226 -8.57 20.53 -8.11
C ASP A 226 -7.29 21.38 -8.04
N PRO A 227 -6.14 20.76 -7.73
CA PRO A 227 -4.87 21.45 -7.53
C PRO A 227 -4.20 21.82 -8.87
N ILE A 228 -4.90 22.57 -9.73
CA ILE A 228 -4.49 22.91 -11.12
C ILE A 228 -3.16 23.66 -11.24
N HIS A 229 -2.66 24.23 -10.14
CA HIS A 229 -1.38 24.93 -10.08
C HIS A 229 -0.21 24.04 -9.59
N ASN A 230 -0.49 22.79 -9.28
CA ASN A 230 0.47 21.85 -8.75
C ASN A 230 1.38 21.30 -9.86
N TYR A 231 2.68 21.18 -9.59
CA TYR A 231 3.64 20.60 -10.53
C TYR A 231 3.36 19.12 -10.89
N MET A 232 2.56 18.42 -10.09
CA MET A 232 2.20 17.01 -10.28
C MET A 232 0.92 16.77 -11.09
N ASP A 233 0.30 17.83 -11.63
CA ASP A 233 -0.83 17.76 -12.56
C ASP A 233 -0.34 17.80 -14.03
N TYR A 234 -1.23 17.84 -15.02
CA TYR A 234 -0.96 17.94 -16.47
C TYR A 234 -1.30 19.32 -17.08
N THR A 235 -1.59 20.32 -16.25
CA THR A 235 -1.81 21.71 -16.69
C THR A 235 -0.59 22.30 -17.40
N TYR A 236 -0.81 23.42 -18.10
CA TYR A 236 0.27 24.12 -18.81
C TYR A 236 1.31 24.66 -17.84
N ASP A 237 2.57 24.71 -18.26
CA ASP A 237 3.67 25.21 -17.43
C ASP A 237 3.41 26.63 -16.90
N THR A 238 2.63 27.44 -17.64
CA THR A 238 2.29 28.82 -17.28
C THR A 238 1.41 28.94 -16.04
N CYS A 239 0.69 27.88 -15.67
CA CYS A 239 -0.14 27.86 -14.46
C CYS A 239 0.39 26.94 -13.38
N MET A 240 1.44 26.15 -13.62
CA MET A 240 2.11 25.38 -12.57
C MET A 240 3.06 26.25 -11.75
N THR A 241 2.80 26.38 -10.45
CA THR A 241 3.53 27.31 -9.58
C THR A 241 4.01 26.72 -8.27
N GLU A 242 3.53 25.55 -7.85
CA GLU A 242 3.77 25.09 -6.49
C GLU A 242 3.77 23.57 -6.27
N PHE A 243 4.42 23.19 -5.17
CA PHE A 243 4.12 21.97 -4.42
C PHE A 243 3.39 22.38 -3.13
N THR A 244 2.51 21.53 -2.62
CA THR A 244 1.91 21.73 -1.30
C THR A 244 2.95 21.56 -0.18
N ASN A 245 2.62 21.97 1.05
CA ASN A 245 3.53 21.79 2.18
C ASN A 245 3.73 20.29 2.51
N GLY A 246 2.67 19.49 2.36
CA GLY A 246 2.73 18.05 2.51
C GLY A 246 3.60 17.40 1.44
N GLN A 247 3.53 17.85 0.19
CA GLN A 247 4.41 17.36 -0.88
C GLN A 247 5.87 17.72 -0.59
N VAL A 248 6.12 18.94 -0.12
CA VAL A 248 7.47 19.38 0.32
C VAL A 248 8.01 18.50 1.45
N LYS A 249 7.18 18.17 2.44
CA LYS A 249 7.53 17.24 3.52
C LYS A 249 7.83 15.84 2.99
N ARG A 250 6.96 15.31 2.13
CA ARG A 250 7.11 14.00 1.51
C ARG A 250 8.39 13.89 0.68
N ILE A 251 8.72 14.92 -0.11
CA ILE A 251 9.99 15.02 -0.84
C ILE A 251 11.17 14.85 0.12
N GLY A 252 11.19 15.58 1.24
CA GLY A 252 12.26 15.50 2.22
C GLY A 252 12.45 14.11 2.80
N GLU A 253 11.34 13.47 3.17
CA GLU A 253 11.34 12.12 3.75
C GLU A 253 11.76 11.05 2.73
N GLN A 254 11.26 11.11 1.50
CA GLN A 254 11.63 10.23 0.39
C GLN A 254 13.13 10.32 0.05
N MET A 255 13.64 11.55 -0.02
CA MET A 255 15.05 11.81 -0.34
C MET A 255 15.98 11.38 0.79
N ALA A 256 15.60 11.58 2.05
CA ALA A 256 16.38 11.07 3.17
C ALA A 256 16.44 9.54 3.15
N THR A 257 15.29 8.90 2.94
CA THR A 257 15.13 7.45 3.03
C THR A 257 15.88 6.70 1.94
N TYR A 258 15.75 7.13 0.69
CA TYR A 258 16.25 6.34 -0.44
C TYR A 258 17.51 6.90 -1.09
N ARG A 259 17.81 8.17 -0.83
CA ARG A 259 18.86 8.90 -1.51
C ARG A 259 19.93 9.41 -0.55
N ASN A 260 19.77 9.11 0.76
CA ASN A 260 20.67 9.51 1.84
C ASN A 260 20.90 11.04 1.92
N HIS A 261 19.91 11.82 1.49
CA HIS A 261 19.95 13.28 1.51
C HIS A 261 19.22 13.81 2.75
N ARG A 262 19.96 14.16 3.81
CA ARG A 262 19.37 14.71 5.04
C ARG A 262 18.98 16.18 4.85
N VAL A 263 17.68 16.46 4.83
CA VAL A 263 17.11 17.83 4.75
C VAL A 263 16.77 18.39 6.14
N SER A 264 16.85 19.71 6.32
CA SER A 264 16.70 20.36 7.63
C SER A 264 15.24 20.48 8.09
N LYS A 265 14.98 20.20 9.37
CA LYS A 265 13.67 20.39 10.03
C LYS A 265 13.28 21.88 10.21
N LEU A 266 14.24 22.81 10.21
CA LEU A 266 13.99 24.22 10.54
C LEU A 266 13.04 24.95 9.56
N MET A 267 12.82 24.41 8.35
CA MET A 267 11.85 24.95 7.39
C MET A 267 10.41 24.48 7.64
N PHE A 268 10.20 23.45 8.47
CA PHE A 268 8.89 22.81 8.68
C PHE A 268 8.11 23.34 9.90
N THR A 269 8.68 24.25 10.69
CA THR A 269 8.11 24.67 11.99
C THR A 269 7.50 26.07 12.03
N SER A 270 7.45 26.83 10.93
CA SER A 270 6.78 28.13 10.93
C SER A 270 5.35 27.99 10.41
N LEU A 271 4.38 27.62 11.27
CA LEU A 271 2.97 28.08 11.21
C LEU A 271 1.98 27.36 12.17
N ASN A 272 2.40 26.40 13.01
CA ASN A 272 1.51 25.83 14.04
C ASN A 272 1.49 26.67 15.33
N SER A 273 1.06 27.93 15.23
CA SER A 273 0.76 28.77 16.40
C SER A 273 -0.33 29.77 16.09
N MET A 274 -1.56 29.30 15.91
CA MET A 274 -2.78 30.03 16.31
C MET A 274 -4.01 29.15 16.14
N LEU A 275 -4.68 28.87 17.27
CA LEU A 275 -6.11 28.59 17.50
C LEU A 275 -6.32 27.47 18.53
N LEU A 276 -6.02 27.80 19.78
CA LEU A 276 -6.86 27.40 20.91
C LEU A 276 -7.86 28.54 21.15
N LEU A 277 -9.16 28.25 21.18
CA LEU A 277 -10.14 28.69 22.21
C LEU A 277 -11.60 28.43 21.78
N GLY A 278 -12.35 27.77 22.67
CA GLY A 278 -13.82 27.72 22.72
C GLY A 278 -14.44 26.63 21.84
N SER A 279 -15.34 25.75 22.30
CA SER A 279 -16.30 25.87 23.39
C SER A 279 -16.92 24.50 23.71
N LEU A 280 -17.09 24.22 25.01
CA LEU A 280 -18.02 23.20 25.51
C LEU A 280 -19.45 23.54 25.10
N PHE A 281 -20.16 22.60 24.48
CA PHE A 281 -21.62 22.50 24.61
C PHE A 281 -22.03 21.03 24.74
N ALA A 282 -22.59 20.70 25.89
CA ALA A 282 -23.28 19.45 26.16
C ALA A 282 -24.62 19.43 25.42
N PHE A 283 -24.93 18.34 24.73
CA PHE A 283 -26.30 18.01 24.35
C PHE A 283 -26.67 16.63 24.87
N ARG A 284 -27.77 16.63 25.63
CA ARG A 284 -28.49 15.47 26.17
C ARG A 284 -29.03 14.60 25.05
N GLU A 285 -28.97 13.28 25.27
CA GLU A 285 -29.74 12.28 24.54
C GLU A 285 -31.24 12.52 24.66
N THR A 286 -31.95 12.35 23.53
CA THR A 286 -33.33 11.86 23.53
C THR A 286 -33.41 10.69 22.56
N ALA A 287 -33.65 9.50 23.11
CA ALA A 287 -33.95 8.30 22.36
C ALA A 287 -35.32 8.44 21.67
N ALA A 288 -35.36 8.16 20.37
CA ALA A 288 -36.60 7.87 19.66
C ALA A 288 -36.40 6.63 18.77
N ASN A 289 -37.21 5.61 19.06
CA ASN A 289 -37.29 4.34 18.36
C ASN A 289 -37.64 4.52 16.88
N LEU A 290 -36.80 4.00 15.99
CA LEU A 290 -37.18 3.57 14.65
C LEU A 290 -36.66 2.14 14.45
N ARG A 291 -37.59 1.18 14.39
CA ARG A 291 -37.33 -0.22 14.04
C ARG A 291 -37.28 -0.33 12.51
N GLY A 292 -36.13 -0.73 11.96
CA GLY A 292 -35.95 -1.07 10.55
C GLY A 292 -34.49 -1.48 10.25
N SER A 293 -34.27 -2.80 10.16
CA SER A 293 -33.06 -3.57 9.77
C SER A 293 -31.71 -3.21 10.43
N SER A 294 -31.29 -4.06 11.38
CA SER A 294 -29.92 -4.12 11.91
C SER A 294 -28.93 -4.54 10.82
N LEU A 295 -28.11 -3.61 10.34
CA LEU A 295 -26.85 -3.95 9.69
C LEU A 295 -25.92 -4.53 10.76
N GLU A 296 -25.72 -5.85 10.75
CA GLU A 296 -24.90 -6.56 11.74
C GLU A 296 -23.42 -6.14 11.63
N ARG A 297 -22.86 -5.70 12.75
CA ARG A 297 -21.43 -5.41 12.89
C ARG A 297 -20.62 -6.71 12.78
N ARG A 298 -19.40 -6.66 12.22
CA ARG A 298 -18.47 -7.80 12.21
C ARG A 298 -18.29 -8.36 13.62
N LYS A 299 -18.33 -9.68 13.75
CA LYS A 299 -17.93 -10.42 14.96
C LYS A 299 -16.97 -11.54 14.57
N CYS A 300 -15.88 -11.66 15.33
CA CYS A 300 -14.96 -12.79 15.24
C CYS A 300 -15.00 -13.58 16.55
N GLY A 301 -14.96 -14.91 16.45
CA GLY A 301 -14.96 -15.82 17.59
C GLY A 301 -13.57 -16.07 18.21
N SER A 302 -12.50 -15.53 17.61
CA SER A 302 -11.11 -15.63 18.06
C SER A 302 -10.79 -14.62 19.17
N MET A 303 -11.53 -14.66 20.28
CA MET A 303 -11.43 -13.69 21.38
C MET A 303 -10.76 -14.29 22.62
N PRO A 304 -9.41 -14.39 22.65
CA PRO A 304 -8.72 -14.93 23.82
C PRO A 304 -8.87 -13.98 25.03
N SER A 305 -9.06 -14.55 26.21
CA SER A 305 -9.01 -13.80 27.46
C SER A 305 -7.59 -13.27 27.73
N LYS A 306 -7.48 -12.20 28.53
CA LYS A 306 -6.18 -11.66 28.97
C LYS A 306 -5.25 -12.71 29.58
N ALA A 307 -5.81 -13.68 30.31
CA ALA A 307 -5.03 -14.78 30.88
C ALA A 307 -4.49 -15.74 29.80
N GLN A 308 -5.27 -16.02 28.76
CA GLN A 308 -4.83 -16.83 27.63
C GLN A 308 -3.76 -16.11 26.81
N VAL A 309 -3.93 -14.80 26.55
CA VAL A 309 -2.92 -13.97 25.88
C VAL A 309 -1.63 -13.98 26.69
N LEU A 310 -1.69 -13.67 27.99
CA LEU A 310 -0.50 -13.65 28.86
C LEU A 310 0.21 -15.02 28.89
N ALA A 311 -0.53 -16.12 28.96
CA ALA A 311 0.04 -17.47 28.95
C ALA A 311 0.70 -17.79 27.59
N ALA A 312 0.05 -17.42 26.48
CA ALA A 312 0.59 -17.60 25.13
C ALA A 312 1.87 -16.78 24.93
N GLU A 313 1.88 -15.51 25.32
CA GLU A 313 3.06 -14.64 25.19
C GLU A 313 4.20 -15.09 26.09
N THR A 314 3.93 -15.49 27.34
CA THR A 314 4.96 -16.05 28.24
C THR A 314 5.58 -17.30 27.63
N HIS A 315 4.76 -18.20 27.10
CA HIS A 315 5.24 -19.40 26.44
C HIS A 315 6.03 -19.07 25.17
N PHE A 316 5.56 -18.11 24.36
CA PHE A 316 6.23 -17.68 23.13
C PHE A 316 7.60 -17.08 23.43
N GLN A 317 7.71 -16.14 24.37
CA GLN A 317 9.01 -15.55 24.72
C GLN A 317 10.01 -16.59 25.24
N ALA A 318 9.55 -17.61 25.96
CA ALA A 318 10.42 -18.68 26.47
C ALA A 318 10.89 -19.69 25.40
N HIS A 319 10.16 -19.81 24.28
CA HIS A 319 10.41 -20.84 23.27
C HIS A 319 10.62 -20.29 21.85
N ARG A 320 10.65 -18.96 21.69
CA ARG A 320 10.78 -18.29 20.39
C ARG A 320 12.07 -18.73 19.72
N LEU A 321 11.93 -19.26 18.51
CA LEU A 321 13.07 -19.63 17.68
C LEU A 321 13.59 -18.42 16.91
N THR A 322 14.91 -18.31 16.76
CA THR A 322 15.54 -17.35 15.83
C THR A 322 15.89 -18.03 14.51
N PRO A 323 15.91 -17.29 13.39
CA PRO A 323 16.28 -17.86 12.09
C PRO A 323 17.67 -18.52 12.06
N GLU A 324 18.63 -18.04 12.87
CA GLU A 324 19.97 -18.66 12.96
C GLU A 324 19.95 -20.04 13.62
N ALA A 325 18.94 -20.36 14.43
CA ALA A 325 18.83 -21.62 15.16
C ALA A 325 18.21 -22.76 14.32
N SER A 326 17.76 -22.50 13.09
CA SER A 326 17.01 -23.45 12.26
C SER A 326 17.75 -23.83 10.96
N PHE A 327 18.67 -24.80 11.04
CA PHE A 327 19.32 -25.43 9.88
C PHE A 327 18.51 -26.61 9.27
N GLY A 328 17.17 -26.50 9.22
CA GLY A 328 16.34 -27.58 8.69
C GLY A 328 14.88 -27.24 8.35
N GLY A 329 14.51 -25.96 8.33
CA GLY A 329 13.14 -25.57 8.00
C GLY A 329 12.84 -25.76 6.51
N THR A 330 11.71 -26.39 6.20
CA THR A 330 11.23 -26.51 4.83
C THR A 330 10.85 -25.11 4.34
N SER A 331 11.51 -24.64 3.27
CA SER A 331 10.99 -23.55 2.45
C SER A 331 9.69 -24.07 1.83
N THR A 332 8.54 -23.62 2.31
CA THR A 332 7.27 -24.27 1.94
C THR A 332 6.20 -23.24 1.70
N MET A 333 5.60 -23.32 0.51
CA MET A 333 4.23 -22.86 0.32
C MET A 333 3.35 -23.55 1.38
N ILE A 334 2.47 -22.80 2.03
CA ILE A 334 1.49 -23.32 2.97
C ILE A 334 0.40 -24.01 2.16
N ASN A 335 0.24 -25.31 2.31
CA ASN A 335 -0.86 -26.01 1.67
C ASN A 335 -2.17 -25.61 2.32
N VAL A 336 -3.19 -25.35 1.49
CA VAL A 336 -4.54 -25.02 1.94
C VAL A 336 -5.50 -26.13 1.56
N HIS A 337 -6.21 -26.64 2.56
CA HIS A 337 -7.31 -27.58 2.42
C HIS A 337 -8.63 -26.85 2.67
N PHE A 338 -9.43 -26.67 1.62
CA PHE A 338 -10.73 -26.03 1.71
C PHE A 338 -11.83 -27.08 1.90
N HIS A 339 -12.64 -26.93 2.94
CA HIS A 339 -13.74 -27.81 3.29
C HIS A 339 -15.04 -27.03 3.28
N HIS A 340 -15.79 -27.12 2.18
CA HIS A 340 -17.10 -26.52 2.07
C HIS A 340 -18.14 -27.44 2.71
N ILE A 341 -18.83 -26.94 3.75
CA ILE A 341 -19.96 -27.63 4.37
C ILE A 341 -21.24 -27.04 3.79
N LEU A 342 -22.16 -27.91 3.37
CA LEU A 342 -23.41 -27.52 2.73
C LEU A 342 -24.59 -28.08 3.50
N ALA A 343 -25.68 -27.31 3.57
CA ALA A 343 -26.92 -27.77 4.18
C ALA A 343 -27.60 -28.89 3.37
N ASP A 344 -27.46 -28.86 2.05
CA ASP A 344 -27.97 -29.88 1.13
C ASP A 344 -27.13 -29.99 -0.16
N ARG A 345 -27.60 -30.79 -1.12
CA ARG A 345 -26.90 -31.05 -2.40
C ARG A 345 -27.21 -30.03 -3.50
N SER A 346 -28.08 -29.06 -3.24
CA SER A 346 -28.37 -28.02 -4.22
C SER A 346 -27.14 -27.13 -4.42
N LYS A 347 -27.00 -26.58 -5.63
CA LYS A 347 -25.93 -25.62 -5.96
C LYS A 347 -26.37 -24.19 -5.68
N ASP A 348 -27.23 -24.00 -4.67
CA ASP A 348 -27.68 -22.68 -4.23
C ASP A 348 -26.63 -22.09 -3.27
N PRO A 349 -26.10 -20.88 -3.53
CA PRO A 349 -25.21 -20.21 -2.59
C PRO A 349 -25.75 -20.10 -1.17
N LYS A 350 -27.08 -20.04 -0.99
CA LYS A 350 -27.72 -19.96 0.34
C LYS A 350 -27.53 -21.20 1.21
N VAL A 351 -27.24 -22.35 0.60
CA VAL A 351 -27.02 -23.61 1.33
C VAL A 351 -25.54 -23.93 1.53
N GLY A 352 -24.65 -22.94 1.36
CA GLY A 352 -23.21 -23.14 1.51
C GLY A 352 -22.48 -23.58 0.24
N TYR A 353 -23.15 -23.62 -0.92
CA TYR A 353 -22.47 -23.95 -2.17
C TYR A 353 -21.53 -22.82 -2.60
N ILE A 354 -20.22 -23.12 -2.65
CA ILE A 354 -19.16 -22.24 -3.15
C ILE A 354 -18.66 -22.80 -4.47
N SER A 355 -18.53 -21.95 -5.49
CA SER A 355 -17.95 -22.40 -6.77
C SER A 355 -16.42 -22.52 -6.69
N LYS A 356 -15.82 -23.35 -7.54
CA LYS A 356 -14.36 -23.45 -7.68
C LYS A 356 -13.71 -22.07 -7.89
N ASN A 357 -14.33 -21.23 -8.73
CA ASN A 357 -13.83 -19.88 -9.00
C ASN A 357 -13.83 -19.03 -7.72
N GLN A 358 -14.89 -19.06 -6.92
CA GLN A 358 -14.91 -18.32 -5.65
C GLN A 358 -13.82 -18.80 -4.68
N THR A 359 -13.55 -20.11 -4.62
CA THR A 359 -12.43 -20.65 -3.83
C THR A 359 -11.09 -20.14 -4.38
N GLU A 360 -10.88 -20.14 -5.70
CA GLU A 360 -9.66 -19.63 -6.32
C GLU A 360 -9.50 -18.11 -6.13
N ASP A 361 -10.59 -17.36 -6.19
CA ASP A 361 -10.63 -15.92 -5.94
C ASP A 361 -10.23 -15.62 -4.50
N GLN A 362 -10.74 -16.39 -3.54
CA GLN A 362 -10.35 -16.30 -2.15
C GLN A 362 -8.86 -16.59 -1.94
N MET A 363 -8.32 -17.59 -2.64
CA MET A 363 -6.89 -17.89 -2.58
C MET A 363 -6.02 -16.76 -3.16
N ARG A 364 -6.51 -16.01 -4.16
CA ARG A 364 -5.81 -14.82 -4.67
C ARG A 364 -5.82 -13.68 -3.66
N VAL A 365 -6.95 -13.43 -3.01
CA VAL A 365 -7.06 -12.43 -1.92
C VAL A 365 -6.12 -12.78 -0.78
N LEU A 366 -6.10 -14.04 -0.36
CA LEU A 366 -5.25 -14.51 0.73
C LEU A 366 -3.76 -14.37 0.38
N ASN A 367 -3.34 -14.82 -0.80
CA ASN A 367 -1.95 -14.65 -1.25
C ASN A 367 -1.54 -13.18 -1.37
N ARG A 368 -2.43 -12.30 -1.86
CA ARG A 368 -2.17 -10.87 -1.95
C ARG A 368 -1.93 -10.24 -0.57
N ALA A 369 -2.75 -10.58 0.42
CA ALA A 369 -2.64 -10.01 1.77
C ALA A 369 -1.36 -10.43 2.51
N TYR A 370 -0.87 -11.64 2.26
CA TYR A 370 0.25 -12.24 2.99
C TYR A 370 1.58 -12.23 2.22
N THR A 371 1.60 -11.76 0.97
CA THR A 371 2.80 -11.75 0.12
C THR A 371 3.98 -11.03 0.78
N ASN A 372 3.71 -9.90 1.46
CA ASN A 372 4.73 -9.10 2.15
C ASN A 372 5.34 -9.81 3.37
N ALA A 373 4.65 -10.81 3.93
CA ALA A 373 5.20 -11.65 4.99
C ALA A 373 6.10 -12.77 4.44
N GLY A 374 6.18 -12.91 3.12
CA GLY A 374 6.81 -14.05 2.44
C GLY A 374 6.01 -15.34 2.58
N ILE A 375 4.74 -15.26 2.98
CA ILE A 375 3.84 -16.39 3.11
C ILE A 375 3.08 -16.56 1.80
N ASN A 376 3.23 -17.72 1.17
CA ASN A 376 2.48 -18.11 -0.02
C ASN A 376 1.61 -19.32 0.30
N PHE A 377 0.36 -19.29 -0.13
CA PHE A 377 -0.63 -20.33 0.06
C PHE A 377 -0.93 -21.04 -1.26
N THR A 378 -0.92 -22.37 -1.22
CA THR A 378 -1.22 -23.22 -2.37
C THR A 378 -2.44 -24.06 -2.06
N LEU A 379 -3.51 -23.91 -2.85
CA LEU A 379 -4.69 -24.76 -2.73
C LEU A 379 -4.34 -26.19 -3.18
N VAL A 380 -4.42 -27.15 -2.26
CA VAL A 380 -4.11 -28.56 -2.55
C VAL A 380 -5.35 -29.45 -2.59
N ASN A 381 -6.42 -29.06 -1.92
CA ASN A 381 -7.67 -29.82 -1.92
C ASN A 381 -8.89 -28.93 -1.67
N THR A 382 -10.02 -29.29 -2.28
CA THR A 382 -11.33 -28.72 -2.01
C THR A 382 -12.34 -29.85 -1.86
N THR A 383 -12.99 -29.95 -0.70
CA THR A 383 -14.03 -30.95 -0.42
C THR A 383 -15.39 -30.28 -0.25
N TYR A 384 -16.46 -30.97 -0.67
CA TYR A 384 -17.84 -30.55 -0.46
C TYR A 384 -18.55 -31.62 0.38
N THR A 385 -18.89 -31.28 1.62
CA THR A 385 -19.53 -32.19 2.57
C THR A 385 -20.94 -31.71 2.84
N VAL A 386 -21.93 -32.56 2.59
CA VAL A 386 -23.33 -32.26 2.88
C VAL A 386 -23.65 -32.75 4.28
N ASP A 387 -23.77 -31.82 5.21
CA ASP A 387 -24.15 -32.09 6.60
C ASP A 387 -24.85 -30.83 7.15
N LYS A 388 -26.18 -30.93 7.26
CA LYS A 388 -27.04 -29.80 7.68
C LYS A 388 -26.74 -29.36 9.11
N ASP A 389 -26.40 -30.29 9.98
CA ASP A 389 -26.14 -29.99 11.38
C ASP A 389 -24.77 -29.29 11.50
N TRP A 390 -23.75 -29.74 10.76
CA TRP A 390 -22.48 -29.01 10.71
C TRP A 390 -22.62 -27.63 10.07
N PHE A 391 -23.41 -27.51 9.00
CA PHE A 391 -23.63 -26.21 8.36
C PHE A 391 -24.27 -25.21 9.33
N SER A 392 -25.28 -25.64 10.09
CA SER A 392 -26.09 -24.75 10.92
C SER A 392 -25.57 -24.58 12.36
N GLU A 393 -25.05 -25.62 12.99
CA GLU A 393 -24.76 -25.65 14.44
C GLU A 393 -23.27 -25.53 14.80
N VAL A 394 -22.34 -25.50 13.83
CA VAL A 394 -20.90 -25.33 14.13
C VAL A 394 -20.65 -23.98 14.79
N GLY A 395 -19.92 -24.01 15.91
CA GLY A 395 -19.47 -22.82 16.63
C GLY A 395 -18.22 -23.14 17.48
N PRO A 396 -17.51 -22.11 17.96
CA PRO A 396 -16.24 -22.27 18.66
C PRO A 396 -16.28 -23.31 19.79
N GLY A 397 -15.50 -24.39 19.63
CA GLY A 397 -15.27 -25.39 20.68
C GLY A 397 -16.42 -26.39 20.92
N ASN A 398 -17.54 -26.26 20.21
CA ASN A 398 -18.71 -27.12 20.42
C ASN A 398 -18.53 -28.53 19.82
N SER A 399 -19.47 -29.43 20.12
CA SER A 399 -19.41 -30.83 19.66
C SER A 399 -19.46 -30.97 18.13
N PHE A 400 -20.19 -30.10 17.43
CA PHE A 400 -20.30 -30.11 15.97
C PHE A 400 -18.99 -29.74 15.29
N GLN A 401 -18.32 -28.67 15.73
CA GLN A 401 -16.97 -28.32 15.27
C GLN A 401 -16.01 -29.48 15.48
N ASN A 402 -16.02 -30.06 16.68
CA ASN A 402 -15.12 -31.16 17.04
C ASN A 402 -15.34 -32.39 16.16
N ALA A 403 -16.60 -32.71 15.82
CA ALA A 403 -16.92 -33.79 14.88
C ALA A 403 -16.46 -33.47 13.45
N MET A 404 -16.77 -32.27 12.95
CA MET A 404 -16.40 -31.78 11.63
C MET A 404 -14.88 -31.82 11.43
N LYS A 405 -14.12 -31.15 12.30
CA LYS A 405 -12.66 -31.06 12.18
C LYS A 405 -12.00 -32.44 12.34
N ARG A 406 -12.48 -33.29 13.25
CA ARG A 406 -11.99 -34.68 13.39
C ARG A 406 -12.18 -35.49 12.12
N SER A 407 -13.27 -35.27 11.39
CA SER A 407 -13.57 -36.00 10.15
C SER A 407 -12.80 -35.47 8.94
N LEU A 408 -12.54 -34.17 8.88
CA LEU A 408 -12.13 -33.51 7.63
C LEU A 408 -10.70 -32.98 7.63
N ARG A 409 -10.13 -32.65 8.79
CA ARG A 409 -8.78 -32.07 8.88
C ARG A 409 -7.76 -32.91 8.12
N SER A 410 -6.91 -32.24 7.35
CA SER A 410 -5.83 -32.83 6.59
C SER A 410 -4.50 -32.12 6.89
N GLY A 411 -3.38 -32.82 6.73
CA GLY A 411 -2.05 -32.26 6.94
C GLY A 411 -1.63 -32.07 8.41
N GLY A 412 -0.48 -31.43 8.59
CA GLY A 412 0.20 -31.18 9.86
C GLY A 412 0.12 -29.72 10.32
N ALA A 413 1.13 -29.28 11.07
CA ALA A 413 1.16 -27.94 11.67
C ALA A 413 1.34 -26.81 10.64
N ALA A 414 1.94 -27.14 9.50
CA ALA A 414 2.25 -26.22 8.41
C ALA A 414 1.14 -26.13 7.35
N ASP A 415 0.07 -26.92 7.46
CA ASP A 415 -1.04 -26.96 6.51
C ASP A 415 -2.26 -26.21 7.09
N LEU A 416 -2.81 -25.28 6.33
CA LEU A 416 -3.98 -24.50 6.72
C LEU A 416 -5.26 -25.22 6.28
N ASN A 417 -6.11 -25.55 7.24
CA ASN A 417 -7.45 -26.09 6.98
C ASN A 417 -8.47 -24.95 7.12
N VAL A 418 -9.28 -24.74 6.08
CA VAL A 418 -10.34 -23.72 6.04
C VAL A 418 -11.69 -24.41 5.90
N TYR A 419 -12.63 -24.11 6.78
CA TYR A 419 -13.98 -24.67 6.78
C TYR A 419 -15.01 -23.57 6.52
N THR A 420 -15.92 -23.76 5.56
CA THR A 420 -17.03 -22.81 5.35
C THR A 420 -18.34 -23.39 5.89
N VAL A 421 -19.02 -22.64 6.76
CA VAL A 421 -20.29 -23.03 7.41
C VAL A 421 -21.31 -21.89 7.34
N GLY A 422 -22.54 -22.13 7.81
CA GLY A 422 -23.65 -21.16 7.80
C GLY A 422 -23.83 -20.35 9.08
N PHE A 423 -23.32 -20.82 10.23
CA PHE A 423 -23.49 -20.15 11.54
C PHE A 423 -24.96 -19.79 11.85
N GLU A 424 -25.91 -20.66 11.49
CA GLU A 424 -27.34 -20.34 11.62
C GLU A 424 -27.87 -20.51 13.05
N LYS A 425 -27.23 -21.38 13.85
CA LYS A 425 -27.72 -21.85 15.15
C LYS A 425 -26.55 -22.12 16.13
N GLY A 426 -26.93 -22.52 17.34
CA GLY A 426 -26.02 -22.73 18.47
C GLY A 426 -25.84 -21.47 19.32
N ASP A 427 -25.22 -21.62 20.49
CA ASP A 427 -25.05 -20.53 21.45
C ASP A 427 -23.94 -19.54 21.01
N ASP A 428 -22.93 -20.03 20.29
CA ASP A 428 -21.70 -19.28 19.97
C ASP A 428 -21.48 -19.06 18.46
N GLY A 429 -22.35 -19.58 17.60
CA GLY A 429 -22.26 -19.46 16.14
C GLY A 429 -22.92 -18.20 15.55
N PRO A 430 -24.20 -17.91 15.86
CA PRO A 430 -24.96 -16.87 15.17
C PRO A 430 -24.34 -15.47 15.24
N GLY A 431 -24.21 -14.86 14.06
CA GLY A 431 -23.65 -13.52 13.87
C GLY A 431 -22.12 -13.45 13.80
N LEU A 432 -21.41 -14.59 13.87
CA LEU A 432 -19.98 -14.64 13.56
C LEU A 432 -19.74 -14.56 12.06
N LEU A 433 -18.65 -13.90 11.66
CA LEU A 433 -18.09 -14.04 10.32
C LEU A 433 -17.03 -15.14 10.25
N GLY A 434 -16.34 -15.41 11.36
CA GLY A 434 -15.35 -16.47 11.43
C GLY A 434 -14.68 -16.58 12.79
N TYR A 435 -13.81 -17.58 12.91
CA TYR A 435 -12.88 -17.78 14.01
C TYR A 435 -11.72 -18.69 13.59
N ALA A 436 -10.66 -18.68 14.38
CA ALA A 436 -9.44 -19.45 14.14
C ALA A 436 -8.80 -19.89 15.46
N THR A 437 -7.92 -20.88 15.35
CA THR A 437 -7.04 -21.28 16.45
C THR A 437 -5.68 -20.60 16.33
N PHE A 438 -5.15 -20.06 17.43
CA PHE A 438 -3.79 -19.54 17.50
C PHE A 438 -2.72 -20.65 17.37
N PRO A 439 -1.51 -20.33 16.83
CA PRO A 439 -0.41 -21.30 16.70
C PRO A 439 -0.02 -21.96 18.02
N SER A 440 -0.06 -21.20 19.13
CA SER A 440 0.29 -21.66 20.48
C SER A 440 -0.65 -22.77 21.01
N SER A 441 -1.84 -22.91 20.43
CA SER A 441 -2.81 -23.95 20.79
C SER A 441 -2.56 -25.28 20.08
N TYR A 442 -1.78 -25.29 18.99
CA TYR A 442 -1.62 -26.45 18.11
C TYR A 442 -1.16 -27.71 18.87
N ALA A 443 -0.12 -27.58 19.71
CA ALA A 443 0.43 -28.72 20.45
C ALA A 443 -0.58 -29.35 21.42
N ARG A 444 -1.52 -28.55 21.95
CA ARG A 444 -2.51 -28.99 22.93
C ARG A 444 -3.68 -29.72 22.27
N ASN A 445 -4.14 -29.23 21.12
CA ASN A 445 -5.25 -29.83 20.39
C ASN A 445 -5.07 -29.68 18.87
N LYS A 446 -4.31 -30.58 18.27
CA LYS A 446 -4.00 -30.58 16.83
C LYS A 446 -5.24 -30.70 15.96
N ILE A 447 -6.27 -31.42 16.43
CA ILE A 447 -7.50 -31.63 15.65
C ILE A 447 -8.29 -30.35 15.51
N ASP A 448 -8.20 -29.46 16.49
CA ASP A 448 -8.92 -28.19 16.43
C ASP A 448 -8.23 -27.14 15.54
N ASP A 449 -6.99 -27.35 15.12
CA ASP A 449 -6.26 -26.35 14.36
C ASP A 449 -6.87 -26.07 12.98
N GLY A 450 -7.07 -24.79 12.67
CA GLY A 450 -7.60 -24.29 11.39
C GLY A 450 -8.44 -23.03 11.54
N VAL A 451 -9.09 -22.65 10.44
CA VAL A 451 -9.94 -21.46 10.31
C VAL A 451 -11.35 -21.88 9.90
N VAL A 452 -12.37 -21.32 10.54
CA VAL A 452 -13.79 -21.53 10.18
C VAL A 452 -14.40 -20.17 9.84
N ILE A 453 -15.05 -20.07 8.68
CA ILE A 453 -15.66 -18.81 8.19
C ILE A 453 -17.09 -19.02 7.72
N LEU A 454 -17.87 -17.95 7.78
CA LEU A 454 -19.19 -17.88 7.17
C LEU A 454 -19.04 -17.99 5.65
N HIS A 455 -19.73 -18.95 5.03
CA HIS A 455 -19.54 -19.24 3.60
C HIS A 455 -19.79 -18.03 2.69
N SER A 456 -20.71 -17.14 3.07
CA SER A 456 -21.10 -15.98 2.26
C SER A 456 -20.14 -14.79 2.34
N THR A 457 -19.02 -14.89 3.07
CA THR A 457 -17.97 -13.85 3.14
C THR A 457 -16.83 -14.06 2.12
N LEU A 458 -16.86 -15.15 1.37
CA LEU A 458 -15.91 -15.35 0.25
C LEU A 458 -16.17 -14.29 -0.85
N PRO A 459 -15.19 -14.03 -1.74
CA PRO A 459 -15.34 -13.12 -2.87
C PRO A 459 -16.63 -13.37 -3.67
N GLY A 460 -17.43 -12.31 -3.83
CA GLY A 460 -18.71 -12.36 -4.54
C GLY A 460 -19.83 -13.07 -3.78
N GLY A 461 -19.64 -13.35 -2.48
CA GLY A 461 -20.67 -13.89 -1.60
C GLY A 461 -21.75 -12.87 -1.23
N THR A 462 -22.76 -13.33 -0.50
CA THR A 462 -23.97 -12.55 -0.19
C THR A 462 -23.92 -11.76 1.11
N THR A 463 -22.85 -11.89 1.92
CA THR A 463 -22.68 -11.04 3.11
C THR A 463 -22.19 -9.68 2.68
N ASP A 464 -23.10 -8.71 2.58
CA ASP A 464 -22.78 -7.33 2.21
C ASP A 464 -21.62 -6.78 3.07
N LYS A 465 -20.75 -5.98 2.43
CA LYS A 465 -19.53 -5.38 3.01
C LYS A 465 -18.42 -6.33 3.47
N PHE A 466 -18.68 -7.64 3.53
CA PHE A 466 -17.74 -8.65 4.02
C PHE A 466 -17.50 -9.76 3.00
N ASN A 467 -17.75 -9.48 1.71
CA ASN A 467 -17.70 -10.43 0.61
C ASN A 467 -16.56 -10.15 -0.38
N LEU A 468 -15.46 -9.53 0.08
CA LEU A 468 -14.22 -9.39 -0.71
C LEU A 468 -13.14 -10.38 -0.25
N GLY A 469 -13.44 -11.22 0.74
CA GLY A 469 -12.57 -12.29 1.22
C GLY A 469 -11.65 -11.90 2.37
N HIS A 470 -11.79 -10.70 2.96
CA HIS A 470 -10.94 -10.27 4.07
C HIS A 470 -11.33 -10.89 5.42
N THR A 471 -12.51 -11.51 5.53
CA THR A 471 -12.83 -12.40 6.66
C THR A 471 -11.81 -13.55 6.76
N LEU A 472 -11.51 -14.27 5.68
CA LEU A 472 -10.48 -15.31 5.74
C LEU A 472 -9.08 -14.72 5.98
N THR A 473 -8.77 -13.54 5.41
CA THR A 473 -7.51 -12.85 5.68
C THR A 473 -7.33 -12.58 7.18
N HIS A 474 -8.36 -12.05 7.84
CA HIS A 474 -8.41 -11.74 9.26
C HIS A 474 -8.23 -13.00 10.12
N GLU A 475 -9.04 -14.04 9.89
CA GLU A 475 -8.96 -15.27 10.67
C GLU A 475 -7.64 -16.03 10.46
N THR A 476 -7.08 -15.98 9.25
CA THR A 476 -5.73 -16.50 9.00
C THR A 476 -4.69 -15.72 9.81
N GLY A 477 -4.95 -14.45 10.13
CA GLY A 477 -4.07 -13.58 10.92
C GLY A 477 -3.91 -14.11 12.33
N HIS A 478 -5.02 -14.53 12.94
CA HIS A 478 -5.01 -15.27 14.19
C HIS A 478 -4.30 -16.63 14.07
N TRP A 479 -4.54 -17.38 12.98
CA TRP A 479 -3.88 -18.67 12.74
C TRP A 479 -2.35 -18.57 12.61
N VAL A 480 -1.84 -17.43 12.16
CA VAL A 480 -0.40 -17.10 12.13
C VAL A 480 0.08 -16.30 13.36
N GLY A 481 -0.78 -16.04 14.34
CA GLY A 481 -0.40 -15.54 15.67
C GLY A 481 -0.57 -14.04 15.93
N LEU A 482 -1.38 -13.34 15.13
CA LEU A 482 -1.76 -11.94 15.37
C LEU A 482 -3.00 -11.84 16.26
N TYR A 483 -3.01 -10.86 17.16
CA TYR A 483 -4.22 -10.48 17.90
C TYR A 483 -4.95 -9.36 17.16
N HIS A 484 -6.17 -9.07 17.61
CA HIS A 484 -6.90 -7.89 17.15
C HIS A 484 -6.12 -6.61 17.49
N THR A 485 -6.20 -5.60 16.64
CA THR A 485 -5.55 -4.29 16.87
C THR A 485 -6.06 -3.58 18.13
N PHE A 486 -7.33 -3.78 18.48
CA PHE A 486 -7.95 -3.31 19.71
C PHE A 486 -7.74 -4.22 20.93
N GLN A 487 -6.84 -5.20 20.85
CA GLN A 487 -6.56 -6.10 21.97
C GLN A 487 -6.08 -5.29 23.18
N ASP A 488 -6.68 -5.54 24.35
CA ASP A 488 -6.39 -4.86 25.61
C ASP A 488 -6.61 -3.33 25.67
N GLY A 489 -7.06 -2.71 24.57
CA GLY A 489 -7.44 -1.30 24.51
C GLY A 489 -6.25 -0.33 24.59
N CYS A 490 -6.50 0.91 25.04
CA CYS A 490 -5.49 1.98 25.10
C CYS A 490 -4.36 1.79 26.12
N SER A 491 -4.34 0.69 26.87
CA SER A 491 -3.41 0.52 27.98
C SER A 491 -2.90 -0.91 28.02
N GLY A 492 -1.61 -1.09 28.30
CA GLY A 492 -1.00 -2.40 28.42
C GLY A 492 -0.11 -2.72 27.22
N LYS A 493 -0.15 -3.97 26.76
CA LYS A 493 0.70 -4.47 25.67
C LYS A 493 -0.01 -4.57 24.32
N GLY A 494 -1.26 -4.12 24.24
CA GLY A 494 -2.02 -4.09 22.99
C GLY A 494 -2.15 -5.47 22.35
N ASP A 495 -1.92 -5.51 21.04
CA ASP A 495 -1.80 -6.70 20.21
C ASP A 495 -0.39 -7.33 20.23
N TYR A 496 0.49 -6.86 21.13
CA TYR A 496 1.90 -7.26 21.23
C TYR A 496 2.70 -6.99 19.95
N VAL A 497 2.33 -5.92 19.25
CA VAL A 497 3.05 -5.40 18.10
C VAL A 497 3.27 -3.89 18.28
N ASP A 498 4.54 -3.49 18.38
CA ASP A 498 4.91 -2.11 18.76
C ASP A 498 4.50 -1.05 17.72
N ASP A 499 4.37 -1.43 16.43
CA ASP A 499 4.01 -0.51 15.33
C ASP A 499 2.51 -0.51 14.98
N THR A 500 1.69 -1.21 15.77
CA THR A 500 0.22 -1.10 15.70
C THR A 500 -0.22 -0.04 16.70
N PRO A 501 -0.76 1.13 16.27
CA PRO A 501 -1.35 2.09 17.21
C PRO A 501 -2.46 1.42 18.05
N PRO A 502 -2.46 1.60 19.37
CA PRO A 502 -3.50 1.04 20.22
C PRO A 502 -4.84 1.71 19.91
N GLU A 503 -5.92 0.95 19.97
CA GLU A 503 -7.27 1.48 19.84
C GLU A 503 -8.18 0.89 20.92
N LYS A 504 -9.15 1.67 21.40
CA LYS A 504 -9.97 1.32 22.57
C LYS A 504 -11.00 0.24 22.25
N THR A 505 -11.50 0.26 21.02
CA THR A 505 -12.60 -0.58 20.53
C THR A 505 -12.32 -0.90 19.07
N ALA A 506 -12.97 -1.92 18.50
CA ALA A 506 -12.89 -2.19 17.07
C ALA A 506 -13.52 -1.08 16.23
N ALA A 507 -12.98 -0.83 15.04
CA ALA A 507 -13.61 -0.01 14.01
C ALA A 507 -14.70 -0.78 13.27
N TYR A 508 -15.70 -0.07 12.75
CA TYR A 508 -16.78 -0.65 11.94
C TYR A 508 -17.09 0.30 10.79
N GLY A 509 -17.46 -0.24 9.63
CA GLY A 509 -17.60 0.58 8.43
C GLY A 509 -16.24 0.94 7.84
N CYS A 510 -16.19 2.11 7.22
CA CYS A 510 -14.99 2.74 6.68
C CYS A 510 -14.78 4.11 7.34
N PRO A 511 -14.50 4.16 8.66
CA PRO A 511 -14.32 5.43 9.34
C PRO A 511 -13.07 6.17 8.81
N SER A 512 -13.00 7.48 9.01
CA SER A 512 -11.81 8.30 8.71
C SER A 512 -11.37 9.06 9.96
N GLY A 513 -10.06 9.19 10.16
CA GLY A 513 -9.48 9.96 11.28
C GLY A 513 -9.86 9.48 12.69
N ARG A 514 -10.30 8.22 12.83
CA ARG A 514 -10.69 7.66 14.13
C ARG A 514 -9.43 7.50 14.99
N ASP A 515 -9.46 8.07 16.18
CA ASP A 515 -8.40 7.96 17.20
C ASP A 515 -9.10 7.86 18.56
N THR A 516 -9.10 6.64 19.12
CA THR A 516 -9.72 6.35 20.40
C THR A 516 -8.72 6.27 21.55
N CYS A 517 -7.42 6.23 21.23
CA CYS A 517 -6.30 6.21 22.18
C CYS A 517 -5.28 7.30 21.82
N PRO A 518 -5.49 8.54 22.30
CA PRO A 518 -4.65 9.67 21.91
C PRO A 518 -3.19 9.49 22.35
N GLY A 519 -2.26 9.71 21.41
CA GLY A 519 -0.82 9.85 21.69
C GLY A 519 0.09 8.95 20.85
N ASP A 520 -0.41 7.80 20.40
CA ASP A 520 0.39 6.75 19.74
C ASP A 520 0.03 6.55 18.25
N GLY A 521 -0.77 7.48 17.68
CA GLY A 521 -1.24 7.45 16.28
C GLY A 521 -2.75 7.22 16.18
N PRO A 522 -3.36 7.44 15.00
CA PRO A 522 -4.77 7.14 14.78
C PRO A 522 -5.02 5.64 14.86
N ASP A 523 -6.26 5.26 15.17
CA ASP A 523 -6.69 3.87 15.21
C ASP A 523 -6.37 3.18 13.87
N PRO A 524 -5.91 1.92 13.87
CA PRO A 524 -5.48 1.20 12.67
C PRO A 524 -6.67 0.66 11.86
N ILE A 525 -7.60 1.53 11.50
CA ILE A 525 -8.88 1.28 10.81
C ILE A 525 -8.76 0.57 9.45
N HIS A 526 -7.56 0.53 8.86
CA HIS A 526 -7.27 -0.15 7.60
C HIS A 526 -6.54 -1.49 7.79
N ASN A 527 -6.31 -1.91 9.03
CA ASN A 527 -5.57 -3.11 9.34
C ASN A 527 -6.46 -4.35 9.17
N PHE A 528 -5.89 -5.44 8.65
CA PHE A 528 -6.62 -6.70 8.51
C PHE A 528 -7.06 -7.32 9.84
N MET A 529 -6.47 -6.91 10.97
CA MET A 529 -6.81 -7.37 12.32
C MET A 529 -7.83 -6.47 13.05
N ASP A 530 -8.37 -5.44 12.39
CA ASP A 530 -9.51 -4.65 12.87
C ASP A 530 -10.84 -5.20 12.28
N TYR A 531 -11.99 -4.58 12.62
CA TYR A 531 -13.33 -4.98 12.21
C TYR A 531 -13.99 -4.09 11.16
N SER A 532 -13.23 -3.21 10.53
CA SER A 532 -13.68 -2.43 9.37
C SER A 532 -14.30 -3.31 8.26
N ASP A 533 -15.10 -2.67 7.42
CA ASP A 533 -15.66 -3.30 6.23
C ASP A 533 -14.53 -3.74 5.30
N ASP A 534 -14.72 -4.83 4.55
CA ASP A 534 -13.65 -5.41 3.71
C ASP A 534 -13.05 -4.37 2.74
N ALA A 535 -13.87 -3.45 2.22
CA ALA A 535 -13.44 -2.42 1.28
C ALA A 535 -12.35 -1.47 1.81
N CYS A 536 -12.18 -1.42 3.14
CA CYS A 536 -11.28 -0.48 3.80
C CYS A 536 -10.13 -1.17 4.54
N MET A 537 -10.11 -2.51 4.58
CA MET A 537 -8.99 -3.28 5.12
C MET A 537 -7.95 -3.51 4.02
N THR A 538 -6.70 -3.13 4.26
CA THR A 538 -5.67 -3.13 3.22
C THR A 538 -4.36 -3.80 3.59
N SER A 539 -3.97 -3.84 4.87
CA SER A 539 -2.61 -4.24 5.24
C SER A 539 -2.46 -4.84 6.63
N PHE A 540 -1.34 -5.56 6.83
CA PHE A 540 -0.71 -5.78 8.12
C PHE A 540 0.41 -4.74 8.32
N THR A 541 0.76 -4.43 9.57
CA THR A 541 1.96 -3.65 9.89
C THR A 541 3.24 -4.49 9.72
N LEU A 542 4.42 -3.86 9.78
CA LEU A 542 5.68 -4.61 9.73
C LEU A 542 5.89 -5.45 10.99
N GLY A 543 5.57 -4.90 12.15
CA GLY A 543 5.67 -5.64 13.40
C GLY A 543 4.73 -6.84 13.42
N GLN A 544 3.55 -6.75 12.80
CA GLN A 544 2.66 -7.88 12.57
C GLN A 544 3.31 -8.91 11.64
N ILE A 545 3.98 -8.48 10.55
CA ILE A 545 4.74 -9.36 9.67
C ILE A 545 5.88 -10.10 10.42
N ASP A 546 6.66 -9.40 11.22
CA ASP A 546 7.74 -10.02 12.00
C ASP A 546 7.23 -10.99 13.06
N ARG A 547 6.12 -10.62 13.70
CA ARG A 547 5.42 -11.46 14.65
C ARG A 547 4.92 -12.73 13.99
N MET A 548 4.18 -12.66 12.88
CA MET A 548 3.68 -13.86 12.19
C MET A 548 4.83 -14.76 11.74
N ARG A 549 5.93 -14.21 11.22
CA ARG A 549 7.09 -15.00 10.81
C ARG A 549 7.71 -15.76 11.99
N SER A 550 7.83 -15.09 13.15
CA SER A 550 8.37 -15.70 14.36
C SER A 550 7.43 -16.76 14.95
N GLN A 551 6.12 -16.53 14.90
CA GLN A 551 5.08 -17.46 15.34
C GLN A 551 5.04 -18.72 14.46
N MET A 552 5.08 -18.54 13.14
CA MET A 552 5.13 -19.62 12.15
C MET A 552 6.37 -20.50 12.32
N LEU A 553 7.54 -19.89 12.53
CA LEU A 553 8.76 -20.64 12.81
C LEU A 553 8.65 -21.42 14.12
N THR A 554 8.20 -20.76 15.20
CA THR A 554 8.21 -21.33 16.55
C THR A 554 7.20 -22.47 16.72
N TYR A 555 5.98 -22.31 16.23
CA TYR A 555 4.89 -23.25 16.51
C TYR A 555 4.57 -24.20 15.36
N ARG A 556 4.90 -23.81 14.14
CA ARG A 556 4.57 -24.57 12.93
C ARG A 556 5.80 -25.08 12.19
N ASN A 557 7.01 -24.74 12.66
CA ASN A 557 8.29 -25.10 12.05
C ASN A 557 8.37 -24.71 10.57
N VAL A 558 7.76 -23.57 10.21
CA VAL A 558 7.76 -23.03 8.85
C VAL A 558 8.81 -21.92 8.77
N THR A 559 9.81 -22.12 7.91
CA THR A 559 10.82 -21.10 7.62
C THR A 559 10.43 -20.34 6.37
N LEU A 560 10.17 -19.06 6.53
CA LEU A 560 9.78 -18.17 5.45
C LEU A 560 11.02 -17.54 4.80
N PRO A 561 11.00 -17.26 3.48
CA PRO A 561 12.09 -16.59 2.79
C PRO A 561 12.49 -15.30 3.51
N ARG A 562 13.77 -14.95 3.52
CA ARG A 562 14.20 -13.62 4.00
C ARG A 562 13.51 -12.56 3.13
N LEU A 563 12.89 -11.58 3.78
CA LEU A 563 12.42 -10.37 3.12
C LEU A 563 13.68 -9.62 2.67
N LEU A 564 13.79 -9.36 1.37
CA LEU A 564 14.95 -8.70 0.76
C LEU A 564 14.79 -7.18 0.79
#